data_AF-A0AAN0M8D9-F1
#
_entry.id   AF-A0AAN0M8D9-F1
#
_cell.length_a   1.000
_cell.length_b   1.000
_cell.length_c   1.000
_cell.angle_alpha   90.00
_cell.angle_beta   90.00
_cell.angle_gamma   90.00
#
_symmetry.space_group_name_H-M   'P 1'
#
loop_
_entity.id
_entity.type
_entity.pdbx_description
1 polymer ?
#
loop_
_entity_poly.entity_id
_entity_poly.type
_entity_poly.pdbx_seq_one_letter_code
_entity_poly.pdbx_strand_id
1 'polypeptide(L)' 'MDSGFLVIMLALFTLLAFVVVAIIDKRKTERRMDDPTAGKSTLAADKSSTGKPTDI' A
#
# COMPACT_ATOMS: atom_id res chain seq x y z
N MET A 1 27.32 -19.19 -16.69
CA MET A 1 26.17 -18.26 -16.61
C MET A 1 26.61 -16.95 -17.21
N ASP A 2 25.85 -16.42 -18.15
CA ASP A 2 26.17 -15.16 -18.82
C ASP A 2 25.87 -13.98 -17.89
N SER A 3 26.65 -12.90 -17.96
CA SER A 3 26.46 -11.73 -17.08
C SER A 3 25.09 -11.09 -17.31
N GLY A 4 24.59 -11.10 -18.55
CA GLY A 4 23.24 -10.65 -18.88
C GLY A 4 22.13 -11.45 -18.18
N PHE A 5 22.31 -12.76 -18.00
CA PHE A 5 21.34 -13.60 -17.30
C PHE A 5 21.24 -13.23 -15.81
N LEU A 6 22.38 -12.93 -15.16
CA LEU A 6 22.41 -12.49 -13.76
C LEU A 6 21.63 -11.18 -13.57
N VAL A 7 21.82 -10.22 -14.47
CA VAL A 7 21.13 -8.92 -14.43
C VAL A 7 19.61 -9.09 -14.56
N ILE A 8 19.16 -9.90 -15.51
CA ILE A 8 17.73 -10.17 -15.70
C ILE A 8 17.14 -10.84 -14.47
N MET A 9 17.83 -11.84 -13.91
CA MET A 9 17.37 -12.52 -12.70
C MET A 9 17.23 -11.54 -11.53
N LEU A 10 18.23 -10.68 -11.31
CA LEU A 10 18.20 -9.67 -10.25
C LEU A 10 17.03 -8.70 -10.44
N ALA A 11 16.79 -8.23 -11.67
CA ALA A 11 15.68 -7.33 -11.99
C ALA A 11 14.30 -7.96 -11.71
N LEU A 12 14.12 -9.25 -12.01
CA LEU A 12 12.88 -9.95 -11.71
C LEU A 12 12.68 -10.12 -10.20
N PHE A 13 13.75 -10.42 -9.45
CA PHE A 13 13.68 -10.52 -7.99
C PHE A 13 13.38 -9.17 -7.33
N THR A 14 13.97 -8.07 -7.79
CA THR A 14 13.69 -6.74 -7.24
C THR A 14 12.25 -6.30 -7.53
N LEU A 15 11.76 -6.56 -8.75
CA LEU A 15 10.36 -6.32 -9.10
C LEU A 15 9.41 -7.14 -8.22
N LEU A 16 9.70 -8.44 -8.03
CA LEU A 16 8.90 -9.32 -7.17
C LEU A 16 8.87 -8.82 -5.72
N ALA A 17 10.03 -8.44 -5.17
CA ALA A 17 10.11 -7.89 -3.82
C ALA A 17 9.26 -6.62 -3.68
N PHE A 18 9.31 -5.72 -4.67
CA PHE A 18 8.49 -4.51 -4.70
C PHE A 18 6.99 -4.82 -4.72
N VAL A 19 6.56 -5.77 -5.54
CA VAL A 19 5.15 -6.20 -5.62
C VAL A 19 4.66 -6.76 -4.29
N VAL A 20 5.47 -7.57 -3.59
CA VAL A 20 5.11 -8.11 -2.28
C VAL A 20 4.91 -6.99 -1.26
N VAL A 21 5.83 -6.01 -1.21
CA VAL A 21 5.71 -4.85 -0.32
C VAL A 21 4.45 -4.04 -0.65
N ALA A 22 4.17 -3.81 -1.93
CA ALA A 22 2.97 -3.08 -2.36
C ALA A 22 1.67 -3.79 -1.93
N ILE A 23 1.62 -5.12 -2.00
CA ILE A 23 0.46 -5.91 -1.54
C ILE A 23 0.28 -5.79 -0.02
N ILE A 24 1.37 -5.84 0.75
CA ILE A 24 1.32 -5.69 2.21
C ILE A 24 0.80 -4.30 2.59
N ASP A 25 1.30 -3.25 1.93
CA ASP A 25 0.90 -1.88 2.21
C ASP A 25 -0.56 -1.60 1.79
N LYS A 26 -0.99 -2.17 0.66
CA LYS A 26 -2.40 -2.16 0.25
C LYS A 26 -3.31 -2.78 1.32
N ARG A 27 -2.94 -3.96 1.83
CA ARG A 27 -3.68 -4.62 2.92
C ARG A 27 -3.70 -3.80 4.21
N LYS A 28 -2.60 -3.11 4.53
CA LYS A 28 -2.54 -2.20 5.69
C LYS A 28 -3.48 -1.01 5.51
N THR A 29 -3.54 -0.46 4.30
CA THR A 29 -4.43 0.65 3.94
C THR A 29 -5.90 0.24 4.00
N GLU A 30 -6.25 -0.92 3.44
CA GLU A 30 -7.61 -1.49 3.53
C GLU A 30 -8.05 -1.67 4.98
N ARG A 31 -7.19 -2.25 5.85
CA ARG A 31 -7.47 -2.40 7.28
C ARG A 31 -7.69 -1.06 7.99
N ARG A 32 -6.95 -0.01 7.61
CA ARG A 32 -7.13 1.34 8.16
C ARG A 32 -8.43 1.99 7.67
N MET A 33 -8.89 1.63 6.47
CA MET A 33 -10.14 2.12 5.91
C MET A 33 -11.37 1.54 6.65
N ASP A 34 -11.26 0.29 7.10
CA ASP A 34 -12.26 -0.44 7.87
C ASP A 34 -12.25 -0.12 9.38
N ASP A 35 -11.21 0.55 9.89
CA ASP A 35 -11.12 0.96 11.29
C ASP A 35 -12.10 2.13 11.57
N PRO A 36 -13.12 1.93 12.44
CA PRO A 36 -14.10 2.96 12.79
C PRO A 36 -13.52 4.07 13.68
N THR A 37 -12.34 3.87 14.26
CA THR A 37 -11.65 4.83 15.15
C THR A 37 -10.57 5.64 14.43
N ALA A 38 -10.20 5.26 13.20
CA ALA A 38 -9.25 6.01 12.40
C ALA A 38 -9.85 7.38 12.02
N GLY A 39 -9.13 8.47 12.33
CA GLY A 39 -9.47 9.81 11.86
C GLY A 39 -9.47 9.84 10.34
N LYS A 40 -10.64 9.91 9.74
CA LYS A 40 -10.82 9.98 8.28
C LYS A 40 -10.66 11.42 7.82
N SER A 41 -10.05 11.62 6.66
CA SER A 41 -10.01 12.94 6.00
C SER A 41 -11.40 13.29 5.51
N THR A 42 -11.80 14.56 5.66
CA THR A 42 -13.09 15.10 5.19
C THR A 42 -13.24 15.07 3.66
N LEU A 43 -12.13 14.89 2.92
CA LEU A 43 -12.08 14.80 1.47
C LEU A 43 -12.17 13.36 0.92
N ALA A 44 -12.10 12.35 1.80
CA ALA A 44 -12.20 10.95 1.38
C ALA A 44 -13.66 10.62 1.03
N ALA A 45 -13.93 10.36 -0.25
CA ALA A 45 -15.28 10.06 -0.77
C ALA A 45 -15.85 8.72 -0.26
N ASP A 46 -15.00 7.82 0.23
CA ASP A 46 -15.37 6.49 0.67
C ASP A 46 -15.76 6.43 2.16
N LYS A 47 -17.08 6.52 2.38
CA LYS A 47 -17.84 6.21 3.61
C LYS A 47 -17.94 7.34 4.67
N SER A 48 -19.09 7.40 5.33
CA SER A 48 -19.52 8.53 6.19
C SER A 48 -18.46 8.95 7.22
N SER A 49 -18.11 10.23 7.18
CA SER A 49 -17.20 10.93 8.09
C SER A 49 -17.83 11.18 9.47
N THR A 50 -18.18 10.13 10.22
CA THR A 50 -18.69 10.24 11.60
C THR A 50 -17.60 10.25 12.67
N GLY A 51 -16.33 10.02 12.30
CA GLY A 51 -15.17 10.13 13.18
C GLY A 51 -14.61 11.55 13.26
N LYS A 52 -13.84 11.86 14.32
CA LYS A 52 -13.22 13.18 14.52
C LYS A 52 -12.34 13.53 13.31
N PRO A 53 -12.64 14.62 12.58
CA PRO A 53 -11.91 14.96 11.37
C PRO A 53 -10.45 15.23 11.71
N THR A 54 -9.55 14.64 10.93
CA THR A 54 -8.13 15.00 10.94
C THR A 54 -7.94 15.99 9.80
N ASP A 55 -7.78 17.26 10.16
CA ASP A 55 -7.46 18.35 9.24
C ASP A 55 -5.98 18.18 8.84
N ILE A 56 -5.72 18.12 7.54
CA ILE A 56 -4.38 18.18 6.94
C ILE A 56 -4.30 19.40 6.04
#